data_AF-A0A6L3AQ07-F1
#
_entry.id   AF-A0A6L3AQ07-F1
#
_cell.length_a   1.000
_cell.length_b   1.000
_cell.length_c   1.000
_cell.angle_alpha   90.00
_cell.angle_beta   90.00
_cell.angle_gamma   90.00
#
_symmetry.space_group_name_H-M   'P 1'
#
loop_
_entity.id
_entity.type
_entity.pdbx_description
1 polymer ?
#
loop_
_entity_poly.entity_id
_entity_poly.type
_entity_poly.pdbx_seq_one_letter_code
_entity_poly.pdbx_strand_id
1 'polypeptide(L)' 'MTKKQRESTAKYLYDISKGIALLAIIGNLLKDKWDIPTLIFGSLAALFTFIVAFILEGSINHE' A
#
# COMPACT_ATOMS: atom_id res chain seq x y z
N MET A 1 9.36 -17.47 -7.42
CA MET A 1 9.20 -17.33 -5.96
C MET A 1 8.47 -18.54 -5.42
N THR A 2 8.85 -19.02 -4.22
CA THR A 2 8.08 -20.05 -3.50
C THR A 2 6.77 -19.50 -2.96
N LYS A 3 5.81 -20.36 -2.59
CA LYS A 3 4.54 -19.97 -1.95
C LYS A 3 4.78 -19.07 -0.73
N LYS A 4 5.68 -19.49 0.17
CA LYS A 4 6.10 -18.71 1.35
C LYS A 4 6.69 -17.34 1.00
N GLN A 5 7.50 -17.25 -0.06
CA GLN A 5 8.04 -15.96 -0.50
C GLN A 5 6.93 -15.03 -0.99
N ARG A 6 5.97 -15.54 -1.78
CA ARG A 6 4.83 -14.75 -2.26
C ARG A 6 3.96 -14.26 -1.12
N GLU A 7 3.67 -15.08 -0.13
CA GLU A 7 2.92 -14.69 1.07
C GLU A 7 3.63 -13.58 1.85
N SER A 8 4.95 -13.73 2.06
CA SER A 8 5.76 -12.71 2.74
C SER A 8 5.77 -11.41 1.95
N THR A 9 5.88 -11.47 0.62
CA THR A 9 5.86 -10.29 -0.25
C THR A 9 4.49 -9.61 -0.22
N ALA A 10 3.39 -10.35 -0.28
CA ALA A 10 2.03 -9.80 -0.20
C ALA A 10 1.83 -9.04 1.13
N LYS A 11 2.22 -9.64 2.26
CA LYS A 11 2.17 -8.98 3.57
C LYS A 11 3.02 -7.70 3.61
N TYR A 12 4.24 -7.77 3.11
CA TYR A 12 5.13 -6.60 3.05
C TYR A 12 4.54 -5.46 2.20
N LEU A 13 3.92 -5.78 1.06
CA LEU A 13 3.25 -4.78 0.22
C LEU A 13 2.04 -4.15 0.91
N TYR A 14 1.24 -4.93 1.67
CA TYR A 14 0.18 -4.37 2.49
C TYR A 14 0.71 -3.42 3.56
N ASP A 15 1.82 -3.75 4.20
CA ASP A 15 2.44 -2.89 5.23
C ASP A 15 2.99 -1.60 4.61
N ILE A 16 3.60 -1.67 3.42
CA ILE A 16 3.98 -0.46 2.66
C ILE A 16 2.75 0.40 2.34
N SER A 17 1.67 -0.20 1.83
CA SER A 17 0.44 0.53 1.50
C SER A 17 -0.10 1.28 2.72
N LYS A 18 -0.17 0.61 3.88
CA LYS A 18 -0.58 1.23 5.16
C LYS A 18 0.40 2.34 5.58
N GLY A 19 1.71 2.12 5.43
CA GLY A 19 2.73 3.11 5.73
C GLY A 19 2.60 4.37 4.87
N ILE A 20 2.37 4.22 3.57
CA ILE A 20 2.11 5.35 2.65
C ILE A 20 0.83 6.08 3.06
N ALA A 21 -0.25 5.36 3.32
CA ALA A 21 -1.50 5.96 3.77
C ALA A 21 -1.31 6.74 5.08
N LEU A 22 -0.58 6.19 6.04
CA LEU A 22 -0.27 6.86 7.30
C LEU A 22 0.53 8.15 7.08
N LEU A 23 1.59 8.11 6.27
CA LEU A 23 2.47 9.27 6.10
C LEU A 23 1.89 10.34 5.18
N ALA A 24 1.39 9.93 4.02
CA ALA A 24 0.96 10.86 2.96
C ALA A 24 -0.48 11.34 3.13
N ILE A 25 -1.34 10.54 3.75
CA ILE A 25 -2.75 10.90 3.99
C ILE A 25 -2.91 11.39 5.42
N ILE A 26 -2.74 10.52 6.42
CA ILE A 26 -2.97 10.89 7.81
C ILE A 26 -2.00 12.00 8.26
N GLY A 27 -0.71 11.85 7.95
CA GLY A 27 0.30 12.87 8.27
C GLY A 27 0.06 14.22 7.60
N ASN A 28 -0.67 14.26 6.48
CA ASN A 28 -1.00 15.49 5.76
C ASN A 28 -2.28 16.14 6.30
N LEU A 29 -3.27 15.33 6.71
CA LEU A 29 -4.49 15.80 7.39
C LEU A 29 -4.20 16.48 8.73
N LEU A 30 -3.09 16.13 9.39
CA LEU A 30 -2.64 16.74 10.63
C LEU A 30 -1.89 18.07 10.43
N LYS A 31 -1.62 18.49 9.19
CA LYS A 31 -0.93 19.77 8.90
C LYS A 31 -1.92 20.93 8.86
N ASP A 32 -1.46 22.12 9.27
CA ASP A 32 -2.25 23.36 9.19
C ASP A 32 -2.64 23.74 7.76
N LYS A 33 -1.81 23.35 6.77
CA LYS A 33 -2.08 23.51 5.34
C LYS A 33 -1.86 22.19 4.64
N TRP A 34 -2.89 21.76 3.92
CA TRP A 34 -2.85 20.50 3.18
C TRP A 34 -1.99 20.64 1.93
N ASP A 35 -1.10 19.68 1.75
CA ASP A 35 -0.33 19.50 0.52
C ASP A 35 -1.12 18.55 -0.40
N ILE A 36 -1.90 19.15 -1.30
CA ILE A 36 -2.80 18.47 -2.22
C ILE A 36 -2.04 17.51 -3.18
N PRO A 37 -0.91 17.90 -3.80
CA PRO A 37 -0.10 16.95 -4.57
C PRO A 37 0.29 15.71 -3.77
N THR A 38 0.80 15.87 -2.54
CA THR A 38 1.18 14.73 -1.70
C THR A 38 -0.01 13.84 -1.36
N LEU A 39 -1.19 14.40 -1.10
CA LEU A 39 -2.42 13.62 -0.88
C LEU A 39 -2.80 12.78 -2.10
N ILE A 40 -2.76 13.37 -3.31
CA ILE A 40 -3.13 12.69 -4.54
C ILE A 40 -2.13 11.57 -4.86
N PHE A 41 -0.84 11.89 -4.95
CA PHE A 41 0.19 10.90 -5.29
C PHE A 41 0.34 9.84 -4.20
N GLY A 42 0.20 10.21 -2.93
CA GLY A 42 0.21 9.28 -1.81
C GLY A 42 -0.97 8.32 -1.85
N SER A 43 -2.17 8.80 -2.14
CA SER A 43 -3.36 7.95 -2.28
C SER A 43 -3.23 6.98 -3.46
N LEU A 44 -2.75 7.46 -4.60
CA LEU A 44 -2.49 6.61 -5.78
C LEU A 44 -1.44 5.54 -5.50
N ALA A 45 -0.34 5.91 -4.83
CA ALA A 45 0.72 4.97 -4.48
C ALA A 45 0.23 3.91 -3.47
N ALA A 46 -0.47 4.33 -2.42
CA ALA A 46 -1.04 3.41 -1.42
C ALA A 46 -2.01 2.43 -2.07
N LEU A 47 -2.89 2.91 -2.95
CA LEU A 47 -3.85 2.08 -3.68
C LEU A 47 -3.14 1.12 -4.64
N PHE A 48 -2.16 1.61 -5.40
CA PHE A 48 -1.37 0.76 -6.30
C PHE A 48 -0.69 -0.37 -5.55
N THR A 49 0.01 -0.09 -4.46
CA THR A 49 0.69 -1.13 -3.67
C THR A 49 -0.30 -2.12 -3.06
N PHE A 50 -1.47 -1.64 -2.60
CA PHE A 50 -2.54 -2.50 -2.10
C PHE A 50 -3.06 -3.46 -3.18
N ILE A 51 -3.35 -2.94 -4.38
CA ILE A 51 -3.85 -3.76 -5.50
C ILE A 51 -2.84 -4.83 -5.88
N VAL A 52 -1.55 -4.50 -5.94
CA VAL A 52 -0.49 -5.48 -6.23
C VAL A 52 -0.43 -6.56 -5.15
N ALA A 53 -0.51 -6.18 -3.87
CA ALA A 53 -0.58 -7.13 -2.76
C ALA A 53 -1.78 -8.08 -2.88
N PHE A 54 -2.95 -7.51 -3.17
CA PHE A 54 -4.21 -8.24 -3.32
C PHE A 54 -4.18 -9.24 -4.47
N ILE A 55 -3.68 -8.84 -5.64
CA ILE A 55 -3.54 -9.73 -6.79
C ILE A 55 -2.57 -10.87 -6.47
N LEU A 56 -1.44 -10.56 -5.80
CA LEU A 56 -0.46 -11.57 -5.41
C LEU A 56 -1.06 -12.58 -4.44
N GLU A 57 -1.80 -12.12 -3.43
CA GLU A 57 -2.49 -12.97 -2.47
C GLU A 57 -3.55 -13.85 -3.15
N GLY A 58 -4.34 -13.29 -4.08
CA GLY A 58 -5.28 -14.06 -4.89
C GLY A 58 -4.59 -15.19 -5.66
N SER A 59 -3.43 -14.94 -6.27
CA SER A 59 -2.67 -15.96 -7.00
C SER A 59 -2.20 -17.13 -6.10
N ILE A 60 -2.01 -16.89 -4.80
CA ILE A 60 -1.58 -17.90 -3.82
C ILE A 60 -2.75 -18.78 -3.38
N ASN A 61 -3.95 -18.20 -3.28
CA ASN A 61 -5.16 -18.90 -2.83
C ASN A 61 -5.74 -19.84 -3.91
N HIS A 62 -5.39 -19.63 -5.18
CA HIS A 62 -5.77 -20.49 -6.30
C HIS A 62 -4.74 -21.60 -6.61
N GLU A 63 -3.70 -21.75 -5.78
CA GLU A 63 -2.66 -22.80 -5.82
C GLU A 63 -2.78 -23.79 -4.66
#